data_AF-A0AAQ4E0Y8-F1
#
_entry.id   AF-A0AAQ4E0Y8-F1
#
_cell.length_a   1.000
_cell.length_b   1.000
_cell.length_c   1.000
_cell.angle_alpha   90.00
_cell.angle_beta   90.00
_cell.angle_gamma   90.00
#
_symmetry.space_group_name_H-M   'P 1'
#
loop_
_entity.id
_entity.type
_entity.pdbx_description
1 polymer ?
#
loop_
_entity_poly.entity_id
_entity_poly.type
_entity_poly.pdbx_seq_one_letter_code
_entity_poly.pdbx_strand_id
1 'polypeptide(L)'
;MFWSMPQLHALVAILVHIFCELNKAAAHNKCSGSSTDIVKACNAAKESWLYGVNYDWTHWEDRCQFFRTNNLTSQRVNYTKFVIKAETTLNTSLYGRFYRCDGLRNSHDDRAEVYNAVTVSTEP
;
A
#
# COMPACT_ATOMS: atom_id res chain seq x y z
N MET A 1 2.17 -47.03 32.77
CA MET A 1 2.53 -47.13 31.35
C MET A 1 3.73 -46.21 31.12
N PHE A 2 4.94 -46.72 31.33
CA PHE A 2 6.18 -45.93 31.25
C PHE A 2 6.59 -45.84 29.77
N TRP A 3 6.63 -44.63 29.23
CA TRP A 3 7.21 -44.40 27.91
C TRP A 3 8.70 -44.68 27.98
N SER A 4 9.24 -45.42 27.02
CA SER A 4 10.68 -45.64 26.96
C SER A 4 11.37 -44.33 26.62
N MET A 5 12.56 -44.08 27.19
CA MET A 5 13.34 -42.87 26.90
C MET A 5 13.40 -42.48 25.42
N PRO A 6 13.60 -43.39 24.44
CA PRO A 6 13.62 -43.00 23.02
C PRO A 6 12.29 -42.45 22.50
N GLN A 7 11.15 -42.90 23.04
CA GLN A 7 9.82 -42.40 22.63
C GLN A 7 9.58 -40.97 23.12
N LEU A 8 10.11 -40.64 24.31
CA LEU A 8 10.03 -39.27 24.85
C LEU A 8 10.88 -38.29 24.03
N HIS A 9 12.09 -38.69 23.63
CA HIS A 9 12.97 -37.85 22.79
C HIS A 9 12.37 -37.61 21.40
N ALA A 10 11.75 -38.62 20.79
CA ALA A 10 11.08 -38.48 19.50
C ALA A 10 9.89 -37.50 19.59
N LEU A 11 9.10 -37.58 20.66
CA LEU A 11 7.97 -36.66 20.88
C LEU A 11 8.44 -35.22 21.05
N VAL A 12 9.50 -35.00 21.83
CA VAL A 12 10.10 -33.67 22.03
C VAL A 12 10.63 -33.12 20.70
N ALA A 13 11.31 -33.92 19.89
CA ALA A 13 11.81 -33.49 18.58
C ALA A 13 10.66 -33.08 17.63
N ILE A 14 9.57 -33.84 17.61
CA ILE A 14 8.38 -33.52 16.81
C ILE A 14 7.75 -32.21 17.27
N LEU A 15 7.58 -32.02 18.58
CA LEU A 15 7.03 -30.78 19.14
C LEU A 15 7.90 -29.57 18.81
N VAL A 16 9.22 -29.68 18.96
CA VAL A 16 10.17 -28.62 18.60
C VAL A 16 10.06 -28.27 17.12
N HIS A 17 9.93 -29.27 16.24
CA HIS A 17 9.77 -29.03 14.80
C HIS A 17 8.47 -28.30 14.48
N ILE A 18 7.34 -28.71 15.08
CA ILE A 18 6.04 -28.07 14.90
C ILE A 18 6.08 -26.61 15.38
N PHE A 19 6.64 -26.35 16.57
CA PHE A 19 6.78 -24.98 17.08
C PHE A 19 7.69 -24.12 16.19
N CYS A 20 8.74 -24.71 15.61
CA CYS A 20 9.64 -24.00 14.70
C CYS A 20 8.91 -23.59 13.41
N GLU A 21 8.15 -24.49 12.80
CA GLU A 21 7.36 -24.19 11.59
C GLU A 21 6.22 -23.20 11.85
N LEU A 22 5.54 -23.30 13.01
CA LEU A 22 4.53 -22.31 13.41
C LEU A 22 5.13 -20.91 13.62
N ASN A 23 6.32 -20.82 14.23
CA ASN A 23 7.01 -19.55 14.40
C ASN A 23 7.48 -18.97 13.06
N LYS A 24 7.94 -19.80 12.11
CA LYS A 24 8.26 -19.35 10.75
C LYS A 24 7.03 -18.81 10.02
N ALA A 25 5.89 -19.51 10.11
CA ALA A 25 4.63 -19.05 9.52
C ALA A 25 4.12 -17.75 10.15
N ALA A 26 4.20 -17.62 11.48
CA ALA A 26 3.83 -16.40 12.19
C ALA A 26 4.77 -15.22 11.88
N ALA A 27 6.08 -15.47 11.76
CA ALA A 27 7.06 -14.48 11.35
C ALA A 27 6.83 -14.04 9.89
N HIS A 28 6.49 -14.97 8.99
CA HIS A 28 6.13 -14.64 7.61
C HIS A 28 4.87 -13.76 7.54
N ASN A 29 3.86 -14.05 8.35
CA ASN A 29 2.65 -13.21 8.46
C ASN A 29 2.92 -11.84 9.10
N LYS A 30 3.89 -11.73 10.02
CA LYS A 30 4.29 -10.45 10.62
C LYS A 30 5.22 -9.63 9.71
N CYS A 31 5.88 -10.29 8.76
CA CYS A 31 6.65 -9.69 7.67
C CYS A 31 5.81 -9.40 6.42
N SER A 32 4.47 -9.46 6.49
CA SER A 32 3.67 -8.69 5.54
C SER A 32 3.92 -7.21 5.86
N GLY A 33 4.86 -6.59 5.14
CA GLY A 33 5.09 -5.15 5.24
C GLY A 33 3.79 -4.36 5.08
N SER A 34 3.82 -3.06 5.38
CA SER A 34 2.72 -2.14 5.05
C SER A 34 2.17 -2.50 3.68
N SER A 35 0.87 -2.78 3.56
CA SER A 35 0.25 -3.08 2.27
C SER A 35 0.60 -1.96 1.31
N THR A 36 1.60 -2.19 0.44
CA THR A 36 2.04 -1.20 -0.54
C THR A 36 1.05 -1.12 -1.70
N ASP A 37 -0.04 -1.90 -1.66
CA ASP A 37 -1.09 -1.93 -2.65
C ASP A 37 -1.82 -0.59 -2.74
N ILE A 38 -1.38 0.25 -3.68
CA ILE A 38 -1.92 1.58 -3.90
C ILE A 38 -3.36 1.54 -4.41
N VAL A 39 -3.79 0.45 -5.06
CA VAL A 39 -5.18 0.28 -5.52
C VAL A 39 -6.11 0.16 -4.32
N LYS A 40 -5.73 -0.67 -3.34
CA LYS A 40 -6.48 -0.78 -2.07
C LYS A 40 -6.50 0.54 -1.31
N ALA A 41 -5.39 1.27 -1.30
CA ALA A 41 -5.33 2.60 -0.68
C ALA A 41 -6.30 3.59 -1.35
N CYS A 42 -6.32 3.65 -2.68
CA CYS A 42 -7.26 4.50 -3.43
C CYS A 42 -8.74 4.08 -3.25
N ASN A 43 -9.00 2.80 -2.96
CA ASN A 43 -10.34 2.29 -2.72
C ASN A 43 -10.84 2.48 -1.27
N ALA A 44 -9.94 2.80 -0.32
CA ALA A 44 -10.29 2.88 1.09
C ALA A 44 -11.25 4.05 1.40
N ALA A 45 -11.14 5.14 0.65
CA ALA A 45 -12.03 6.30 0.79
C ALA A 45 -12.22 7.00 -0.56
N LYS A 46 -13.44 7.50 -0.81
CA LYS A 46 -13.74 8.32 -2.00
C LYS A 46 -13.09 9.71 -1.93
N GLU A 47 -12.86 10.21 -0.72
CA GLU A 47 -12.26 11.51 -0.45
C GLU A 47 -11.10 11.36 0.53
N SER A 48 -10.01 12.08 0.32
CA SER A 48 -8.83 12.03 1.17
C SER A 48 -8.20 13.41 1.31
N TRP A 49 -7.96 13.82 2.55
CA TRP A 49 -7.38 15.12 2.89
C TRP A 49 -5.86 15.01 3.03
N LEU A 50 -5.13 15.97 2.46
CA LEU A 50 -3.69 16.07 2.65
C LEU A 50 -3.40 16.74 4.00
N TYR A 51 -3.06 15.95 5.01
CA TYR A 51 -2.77 16.45 6.35
C TYR A 51 -1.36 17.02 6.50
N GLY A 52 -0.37 16.41 5.83
CA GLY A 52 1.02 16.81 5.96
C GLY A 52 1.91 16.23 4.87
N VAL A 53 3.05 16.87 4.66
CA VAL A 53 4.08 16.47 3.70
C VAL A 53 5.44 16.51 4.39
N ASN A 54 6.39 15.71 3.91
CA ASN A 54 7.75 15.63 4.42
C ASN A 54 8.77 16.40 3.56
N TYR A 55 8.30 17.29 2.69
CA TYR A 55 9.11 18.18 1.86
C TYR A 55 8.70 19.64 2.09
N ASP A 56 9.59 20.57 1.75
CA ASP A 56 9.32 21.99 1.94
C ASP A 56 8.15 22.46 1.06
N TRP A 57 7.12 22.96 1.73
CA TRP A 57 5.97 23.53 1.05
C TRP A 57 6.25 24.97 0.67
N THR A 58 6.46 25.22 -0.62
CA THR A 58 6.85 26.55 -1.12
C THR A 58 5.72 27.59 -1.07
N HIS A 59 4.45 27.17 -1.16
CA HIS A 59 3.29 28.09 -1.18
C HIS A 59 2.26 27.70 -0.11
N TRP A 60 2.12 28.52 0.94
CA TRP A 60 1.22 28.26 2.07
C TRP A 60 -0.26 28.21 1.67
N GLU A 61 -0.65 28.98 0.65
CA GLU A 61 -2.02 29.06 0.14
C GLU A 61 -2.49 27.74 -0.45
N ASP A 62 -1.56 26.88 -0.85
CA ASP A 62 -1.90 25.58 -1.42
C ASP A 62 -2.12 24.53 -0.33
N ARG A 63 -2.05 24.86 0.98
CA ARG A 63 -2.04 23.85 2.06
C ARG A 63 -3.33 23.07 2.24
N CYS A 64 -4.47 23.71 1.98
CA CYS A 64 -5.77 23.09 2.17
C CYS A 64 -6.15 22.31 0.91
N GLN A 65 -5.67 21.06 0.82
CA GLN A 65 -5.94 20.17 -0.32
C GLN A 65 -6.69 18.92 0.10
N PHE A 66 -7.61 18.51 -0.76
CA PHE A 66 -8.20 17.19 -0.71
C PHE A 66 -8.32 16.61 -2.12
N PHE A 67 -8.42 15.30 -2.19
CA PHE A 67 -8.54 14.55 -3.43
C PHE A 67 -9.83 13.76 -3.40
N ARG A 68 -10.55 13.75 -4.52
CA ARG A 68 -11.71 12.90 -4.72
C ARG A 68 -11.44 11.90 -5.83
N THR A 69 -11.59 10.62 -5.52
CA THR A 69 -11.55 9.54 -6.52
C THR A 69 -12.84 9.55 -7.33
N ASN A 70 -12.72 9.78 -8.63
CA ASN A 70 -13.85 9.82 -9.57
C ASN A 70 -14.06 8.46 -10.24
N ASN A 71 -12.98 7.78 -10.58
CA ASN A 71 -13.00 6.46 -11.17
C ASN A 71 -11.77 5.67 -10.72
N LEU A 72 -11.93 4.38 -10.47
CA LEU A 72 -10.86 3.48 -10.05
C LEU A 72 -11.02 2.15 -10.78
N THR A 73 -9.95 1.69 -11.42
CA THR A 73 -9.85 0.35 -12.01
C THR A 73 -8.67 -0.38 -11.40
N SER A 74 -8.44 -1.63 -11.80
CA SER A 74 -7.26 -2.39 -11.36
C SER A 74 -5.93 -1.72 -11.72
N GLN A 75 -5.89 -0.88 -12.75
CA GLN A 75 -4.64 -0.32 -13.31
C GLN A 75 -4.61 1.21 -13.36
N ARG A 76 -5.74 1.88 -13.11
CA ARG A 76 -5.85 3.33 -13.27
C ARG A 76 -6.70 3.94 -12.16
N VAL A 77 -6.42 5.21 -11.87
CA VAL A 77 -7.24 6.05 -11.01
C VAL A 77 -7.43 7.41 -11.63
N ASN A 78 -8.66 7.88 -11.69
CA ASN A 78 -8.95 9.26 -12.07
C ASN A 78 -9.41 9.96 -10.80
N TYR A 79 -8.75 11.06 -10.46
CA TYR A 79 -9.08 11.83 -9.27
C TYR A 79 -9.09 13.33 -9.55
N THR A 80 -9.87 14.07 -8.79
CA THR A 80 -9.84 15.52 -8.80
C THR A 80 -9.16 16.00 -7.54
N LYS A 81 -8.09 16.79 -7.73
CA LYS A 81 -7.46 17.56 -6.65
C LYS A 81 -8.25 18.84 -6.46
N PHE A 82 -8.55 19.19 -5.22
CA PHE A 82 -9.14 20.46 -4.83
C PHE A 82 -8.14 21.23 -3.96
N VAL A 83 -8.07 22.54 -4.16
CA VAL A 83 -7.25 23.47 -3.36
C VAL A 83 -8.15 24.60 -2.90
N ILE A 84 -8.32 24.73 -1.59
CA ILE A 84 -9.14 25.78 -0.98
C ILE A 84 -8.25 26.98 -0.68
N LYS A 85 -8.55 28.13 -1.30
CA LYS A 85 -7.83 29.40 -1.17
C LYS A 85 -8.78 30.52 -0.76
N ALA A 86 -8.73 30.92 0.51
CA ALA A 86 -9.62 31.93 1.09
C ALA A 86 -11.10 31.65 0.73
N GLU A 87 -11.67 32.41 -0.19
CA GLU A 87 -13.08 32.30 -0.64
C GLU A 87 -13.26 31.48 -1.92
N THR A 88 -12.19 30.94 -2.49
CA THR A 88 -12.20 30.20 -3.76
C THR A 88 -11.78 28.75 -3.56
N THR A 89 -12.33 27.85 -4.38
CA THR A 89 -11.88 26.45 -4.46
C THR A 89 -11.50 26.15 -5.90
N LEU A 90 -10.21 25.94 -6.12
CA LEU A 90 -9.67 25.52 -7.41
C LEU A 90 -9.70 24.01 -7.50
N ASN A 91 -9.92 23.47 -8.69
CA ASN A 91 -9.87 22.03 -8.93
C ASN A 91 -9.04 21.68 -10.17
N THR A 92 -8.48 20.47 -10.16
CA THR A 92 -7.69 19.94 -11.27
C THR A 92 -7.95 18.46 -11.40
N SER A 93 -8.35 18.02 -12.58
CA SER A 93 -8.52 16.61 -12.92
C SER A 93 -7.16 15.98 -13.19
N LEU A 94 -6.93 14.80 -12.61
CA LEU A 94 -5.67 14.07 -12.66
C LEU A 94 -5.95 12.60 -13.01
N TYR A 95 -5.10 12.06 -13.87
CA TYR A 95 -5.20 10.72 -14.43
C TYR A 95 -3.96 9.92 -14.04
N GLY A 96 -4.18 8.89 -13.22
CA GLY A 96 -3.18 8.04 -12.64
C GLY A 96 -3.10 6.70 -13.34
N ARG A 97 -1.88 6.22 -13.64
CA ARG A 97 -1.61 4.84 -14.04
C ARG A 97 -0.77 4.15 -12.97
N PHE A 98 -1.28 3.03 -12.47
CA PHE A 98 -0.58 2.23 -11.47
C PHE A 98 0.56 1.44 -12.10
N TYR A 99 1.62 1.26 -11.33
CA TYR A 99 2.75 0.43 -11.72
C TYR A 99 3.49 -0.08 -10.48
N ARG A 100 4.39 -1.03 -10.71
CA ARG A 100 5.22 -1.64 -9.67
C ARG A 100 6.66 -1.17 -9.85
N CYS A 101 7.18 -0.49 -8.83
CA CYS A 101 8.59 -0.12 -8.72
C CYS A 101 9.39 -1.30 -8.18
N ASP A 102 10.08 -2.02 -9.06
CA ASP A 102 11.03 -3.07 -8.68
C ASP A 102 12.45 -2.50 -8.65
N GLY A 103 12.78 -1.74 -7.60
CA GLY A 103 14.14 -1.40 -7.15
C GLY A 103 15.06 -0.59 -8.07
N LEU A 104 14.94 -0.66 -9.39
CA LEU A 104 15.90 -0.10 -10.36
C LEU A 104 15.29 0.29 -11.72
N ARG A 105 14.05 -0.11 -12.04
CA ARG A 105 13.34 0.33 -13.25
C ARG A 105 11.87 0.55 -12.94
N ASN A 106 11.34 1.72 -13.30
CA ASN A 106 9.91 1.98 -13.42
C ASN A 106 9.36 1.12 -14.57
N SER A 107 9.19 -0.19 -14.35
CA SER A 107 8.49 -1.04 -15.30
C SER A 107 7.00 -0.86 -15.07
N HIS A 108 6.31 -0.32 -16.07
CA HIS A 108 4.86 -0.45 -16.20
C HIS A 108 4.55 -1.92 -16.51
N ASP A 109 4.59 -2.76 -15.47
CA ASP A 109 4.17 -4.16 -15.59
C ASP A 109 2.66 -4.24 -15.33
N ASP A 110 1.89 -4.27 -16.42
CA ASP A 110 0.44 -4.40 -16.37
C ASP A 110 -0.02 -5.77 -15.82
N ARG A 111 0.89 -6.73 -15.59
CA ARG A 111 0.61 -8.05 -15.02
C ARG A 111 0.86 -8.14 -13.52
N ALA A 112 1.30 -7.07 -12.87
CA ALA A 112 1.57 -7.10 -11.44
C ALA A 112 0.27 -7.28 -10.62
N GLU A 113 0.27 -8.23 -9.68
CA GLU A 113 -0.87 -8.44 -8.76
C GLU A 113 -0.95 -7.36 -7.66
N VAL A 114 0.15 -6.65 -7.41
CA VAL A 114 0.26 -5.59 -6.41
C VAL A 114 1.03 -4.41 -7.00
N TYR A 115 0.38 -3.25 -7.05
CA TYR A 115 0.99 -1.99 -7.48
C TYR A 115 1.41 -1.15 -6.27
N ASN A 116 2.55 -0.48 -6.34
CA ASN A 116 3.08 0.35 -5.24
C ASN A 116 3.36 1.80 -5.62
N ALA A 117 3.11 2.16 -6.88
CA ALA A 117 3.35 3.50 -7.39
C ALA A 117 2.28 3.92 -8.40
N VAL A 118 2.17 5.23 -8.61
CA VAL A 118 1.26 5.85 -9.58
C VAL A 118 1.99 6.94 -10.34
N THR A 119 1.85 6.95 -11.66
CA THR A 119 2.26 8.08 -12.52
C THR A 119 1.03 8.92 -12.80
N VAL A 120 1.16 10.23 -12.72
CA VAL A 120 0.03 11.17 -12.78
C VAL A 120 0.20 12.11 -13.97
N SER A 121 -0.89 12.33 -14.71
CA SER A 121 -1.00 13.29 -15.82
C SER A 121 -2.22 14.20 -15.63
N THR A 122 -2.17 15.41 -16.19
CA THR A 122 -3.35 16.29 -16.35
C THR A 122 -4.15 15.98 -17.61
N GLU A 123 -3.61 15.12 -18.48
CA GLU A 123 -4.24 14.64 -19.72
C GLU A 123 -4.69 13.18 -19.57
N PRO A 124 -5.84 12.78 -20.14
CA PRO A 124 -6.41 11.42 -20.01
C PRO A 124 -5.56 10.28 -20.60
#